data_AF-A0A0M8WR23-F1
#
_entry.id   AF-A0A0M8WR23-F1
#
_cell.length_a   1.000
_cell.length_b   1.000
_cell.length_c   1.000
_cell.angle_alpha   90.00
_cell.angle_beta   90.00
_cell.angle_gamma   90.00
#
_symmetry.space_group_name_H-M   'P 1'
#
loop_
_entity.id
_entity.type
_entity.pdbx_description
1 polymer ?
#
loop_
_entity_poly.entity_id
_entity_poly.type
_entity_poly.pdbx_seq_one_letter_code
_entity_poly.pdbx_strand_id
1 'polypeptide(L)'
;MLQYKANLEVLNGRYTDVERQILKVYAKRWAELDEERGDGKSFITQFRDLLKSGGIGFGDIAIHEGMWWMLSNLLDDGILALDYSHAEMKEGRLSRSAVSLTAKGFEMIERMVRAEPL
;
A
#
# COMPACT_ATOMS: atom_id res chain seq x y z
N MET A 1 -11.37 15.34 15.24
CA MET A 1 -11.46 15.87 13.85
C MET A 1 -10.21 16.60 13.33
N LEU A 2 -9.33 17.14 14.19
CA LEU A 2 -8.15 17.92 13.73
C LEU A 2 -7.04 17.07 13.08
N GLN A 3 -6.76 15.87 13.60
CA GLN A 3 -5.69 15.00 13.10
C GLN A 3 -5.99 14.41 11.72
N TYR A 4 -7.25 14.11 11.44
CA TYR A 4 -7.67 13.58 10.15
C TYR A 4 -7.43 14.58 9.00
N LYS A 5 -7.80 15.84 9.22
CA LYS A 5 -7.60 16.91 8.24
C LYS A 5 -6.11 17.18 7.98
N ALA A 6 -5.28 17.13 9.02
CA ALA A 6 -3.83 17.31 8.89
C ALA A 6 -3.16 16.18 8.07
N ASN A 7 -3.60 14.93 8.24
CA ASN A 7 -3.08 13.81 7.45
C ASN A 7 -3.54 13.88 6.00
N LEU A 8 -4.79 14.27 5.75
CA LEU A 8 -5.26 14.54 4.39
C LEU A 8 -4.47 15.68 3.73
N GLU A 9 -4.14 16.76 4.44
CA GLU A 9 -3.32 17.85 3.88
C GLU A 9 -1.91 17.39 3.50
N VAL A 10 -1.25 16.58 4.33
CA VAL A 10 0.08 16.02 4.02
C VAL A 10 0.02 15.09 2.81
N LEU A 11 -1.03 14.26 2.71
CA LEU A 11 -1.27 13.40 1.54
C LEU A 11 -1.66 14.20 0.29
N ASN A 12 -2.38 15.31 0.46
CA ASN A 12 -2.83 16.17 -0.63
C ASN A 12 -1.70 16.99 -1.24
N GLY A 13 -0.68 17.34 -0.44
CA GLY A 13 0.48 18.11 -0.91
C GLY A 13 1.60 17.27 -1.56
N ARG A 14 1.73 15.98 -1.20
CA ARG A 14 2.87 15.14 -1.62
C ARG A 14 2.53 14.08 -2.67
N TYR A 15 1.32 13.53 -2.65
CA TYR A 15 0.92 12.46 -3.56
C TYR A 15 -0.05 12.96 -4.63
N THR A 16 -0.13 12.27 -5.74
CA THR A 16 -1.15 12.51 -6.78
C THR A 16 -2.50 11.91 -6.38
N ASP A 17 -3.56 12.24 -7.11
CA ASP A 17 -4.89 11.64 -6.89
C ASP A 17 -4.87 10.11 -7.04
N VAL A 18 -4.12 9.60 -8.02
CA VAL A 18 -4.02 8.16 -8.30
C VAL A 18 -3.31 7.45 -7.16
N GLU A 19 -2.20 8.02 -6.69
CA GLU A 19 -1.47 7.50 -5.53
C GLU A 19 -2.34 7.49 -4.27
N ARG A 20 -3.10 8.57 -4.03
CA ARG A 20 -4.06 8.61 -2.92
C ARG A 20 -5.15 7.55 -3.06
N GLN A 21 -5.66 7.30 -4.27
CA GLN A 21 -6.63 6.23 -4.50
C GLN A 21 -6.06 4.86 -4.17
N ILE A 22 -4.81 4.58 -4.58
CA ILE A 22 -4.13 3.33 -4.22
C ILE A 22 -4.00 3.19 -2.70
N LEU A 23 -3.53 4.23 -2.01
CA LEU A 23 -3.43 4.23 -0.55
C LEU A 23 -4.79 3.99 0.13
N LYS A 24 -5.88 4.57 -0.40
CA LYS A 24 -7.24 4.33 0.10
C LYS A 24 -7.69 2.89 -0.09
N VAL A 25 -7.37 2.26 -1.22
CA VAL A 25 -7.67 0.84 -1.47
C VAL A 25 -6.97 -0.04 -0.43
N TYR A 26 -5.69 0.23 -0.17
CA TYR A 26 -4.94 -0.48 0.87
C TYR A 26 -5.49 -0.24 2.27
N ALA A 27 -5.85 1.00 2.62
CA ALA A 27 -6.44 1.34 3.92
C ALA A 27 -7.78 0.66 4.14
N LYS A 28 -8.64 0.62 3.11
CA LYS A 28 -9.92 -0.08 3.17
C LYS A 28 -9.73 -1.58 3.39
N ARG A 29 -8.86 -2.22 2.58
CA ARG A 29 -8.55 -3.65 2.71
C ARG A 29 -7.94 -3.98 4.08
N TRP A 30 -7.15 -3.07 4.64
CA TRP A 30 -6.59 -3.20 5.98
C TRP A 30 -7.67 -3.13 7.06
N ALA A 31 -8.60 -2.17 6.97
CA ALA A 31 -9.70 -2.02 7.92
C ALA A 31 -10.63 -3.24 7.92
N GLU A 32 -10.98 -3.77 6.73
CA GLU A 32 -11.79 -4.99 6.58
C GLU A 32 -11.14 -6.18 7.31
N LEU A 33 -9.82 -6.35 7.17
CA LEU A 33 -9.10 -7.44 7.82
C LEU A 33 -8.93 -7.25 9.33
N ASP A 34 -8.90 -6.02 9.82
CA ASP A 34 -8.85 -5.72 11.25
C ASP A 34 -10.20 -6.05 11.92
N GLU A 35 -11.31 -5.70 11.28
CA GLU A 35 -12.68 -6.04 11.73
C GLU A 35 -12.92 -7.56 11.77
N GLU A 36 -12.47 -8.29 10.76
CA GLU A 36 -12.62 -9.76 10.69
C GLU A 36 -11.83 -10.49 11.79
N ARG A 37 -10.76 -9.88 12.32
CA ARG A 37 -9.82 -10.59 13.21
C ARG A 37 -10.08 -10.45 14.69
N GLY A 38 -10.72 -9.39 15.17
CA GLY A 38 -11.20 -9.24 16.56
C GLY A 38 -10.21 -9.48 17.74
N ASP A 39 -8.94 -9.84 17.50
CA ASP A 39 -7.99 -10.37 18.50
C ASP A 39 -6.93 -9.34 18.95
N GLY A 40 -6.98 -8.09 18.46
CA GLY A 40 -6.18 -6.97 18.98
C GLY A 40 -4.64 -7.10 18.92
N LYS A 41 -4.09 -8.16 18.31
CA LYS A 41 -2.64 -8.33 18.13
C LYS A 41 -2.15 -7.46 16.98
N SER A 42 -1.06 -6.72 17.20
CA SER A 42 -0.45 -5.84 16.21
C SER A 42 -0.06 -6.62 14.94
N PHE A 43 -0.90 -6.53 13.92
CA PHE A 43 -0.69 -7.17 12.61
C PHE A 43 0.61 -6.69 11.98
N ILE A 44 1.05 -5.45 12.22
CA ILE A 44 2.36 -4.96 11.79
C ILE A 44 3.50 -5.83 12.28
N THR A 45 3.47 -6.30 13.53
CA THR A 45 4.60 -7.07 14.07
C THR A 45 4.69 -8.43 13.36
N GLN A 46 3.54 -9.11 13.21
CA GLN A 46 3.48 -10.38 12.47
C GLN A 46 3.80 -10.20 10.98
N PHE A 47 3.29 -9.15 10.36
CA PHE A 47 3.47 -8.90 8.93
C PHE A 47 4.90 -8.43 8.61
N ARG A 48 5.50 -7.61 9.49
CA ARG A 48 6.93 -7.24 9.41
C ARG A 48 7.81 -8.48 9.52
N ASP A 49 7.47 -9.41 10.40
CA ASP A 49 8.21 -10.67 10.53
C ASP A 49 7.99 -11.59 9.31
N LEU A 50 6.79 -11.58 8.72
CA LEU A 50 6.47 -12.26 7.46
C LEU A 50 7.28 -11.69 6.27
N LEU A 51 7.33 -10.36 6.14
CA LEU A 51 8.13 -9.66 5.14
C LEU A 51 9.64 -9.94 5.32
N LYS A 52 10.14 -9.98 6.56
CA LYS A 52 11.53 -10.36 6.86
C LYS A 52 11.83 -11.82 6.52
N SER A 53 10.82 -12.69 6.57
CA SER A 53 10.94 -14.09 6.16
C SER A 53 10.84 -14.30 4.63
N GLY A 54 10.73 -13.21 3.86
CA GLY A 54 10.66 -13.25 2.39
C GLY A 54 9.31 -13.71 1.84
N GLY A 55 8.28 -13.77 2.69
CA GLY A 55 6.98 -14.31 2.36
C GLY A 55 5.87 -13.25 2.30
N ILE A 56 5.22 -13.21 1.15
CA ILE A 56 3.86 -12.70 0.87
C ILE A 56 3.74 -11.17 0.70
N GLY A 57 3.61 -10.77 -0.57
CA GLY A 57 3.08 -9.48 -0.98
C GLY A 57 1.63 -9.37 -0.53
N PHE A 58 1.35 -8.44 0.38
CA PHE A 58 -0.01 -8.15 0.78
C PHE A 58 -0.56 -7.03 -0.08
N GLY A 59 -1.70 -7.33 -0.70
CA GLY A 59 -2.42 -6.41 -1.54
C GLY A 59 -1.73 -6.13 -2.86
N ASP A 60 -1.27 -7.17 -3.55
CA ASP A 60 -0.75 -7.02 -4.90
C ASP A 60 -1.81 -6.41 -5.81
N ILE A 61 -1.61 -5.14 -6.19
CA ILE A 61 -2.44 -4.47 -7.17
C ILE A 61 -1.72 -4.61 -8.50
N ALA A 62 -2.32 -5.33 -9.44
CA ALA A 62 -1.78 -5.43 -10.78
C ALA A 62 -1.88 -4.06 -11.47
N ILE A 63 -0.74 -3.54 -11.90
CA ILE A 63 -0.63 -2.31 -12.68
C ILE A 63 -0.04 -2.62 -14.05
N HIS A 64 -0.50 -1.90 -15.06
CA HIS A 64 0.15 -1.94 -16.36
C HIS A 64 1.50 -1.24 -16.30
N GLU A 65 2.49 -1.75 -17.04
CA GLU A 65 3.85 -1.18 -17.06
C GLU A 65 3.82 0.32 -17.36
N GLY A 66 3.03 0.74 -18.36
CA GLY A 66 2.88 2.16 -18.71
C GLY A 66 2.24 3.06 -17.64
N MET A 67 1.80 2.52 -16.51
CA MET A 67 1.17 3.26 -15.40
C MET A 67 2.08 3.41 -14.17
N TRP A 68 3.23 2.73 -14.12
CA TRP A 68 4.16 2.80 -12.99
C TRP A 68 4.61 4.22 -12.61
N TRP A 69 4.76 5.10 -13.61
CA TRP A 69 5.18 6.50 -13.42
C TRP A 69 4.14 7.31 -12.65
N MET A 70 2.87 6.90 -12.72
CA MET A 70 1.79 7.53 -11.96
C MET A 70 1.93 7.28 -10.46
N LEU A 71 2.76 6.31 -10.06
CA LEU A 71 3.05 5.92 -8.68
C LEU A 71 4.48 6.28 -8.28
N SER A 72 5.16 7.12 -9.07
CA SER A 72 6.56 7.47 -8.86
C SER A 72 6.84 7.99 -7.46
N ASN A 73 5.99 8.85 -6.87
CA ASN A 73 6.24 9.36 -5.53
C ASN A 73 6.12 8.24 -4.48
N LEU A 74 5.14 7.33 -4.63
CA LEU A 74 5.00 6.20 -3.71
C LEU A 74 6.16 5.20 -3.83
N LEU A 75 6.68 5.00 -5.04
CA LEU A 75 7.84 4.14 -5.30
C LEU A 75 9.13 4.78 -4.77
N ASP A 76 9.35 6.07 -5.06
CA ASP A 76 10.52 6.84 -4.62
C ASP A 76 10.54 7.01 -3.09
N ASP A 77 9.37 7.18 -2.48
CA ASP A 77 9.24 7.21 -1.02
C ASP A 77 9.39 5.82 -0.39
N GLY A 78 9.49 4.75 -1.19
CA GLY A 78 9.58 3.37 -0.72
C GLY A 78 8.32 2.94 0.05
N ILE A 79 7.17 3.50 -0.28
CA ILE A 79 5.85 3.11 0.25
C ILE A 79 5.33 1.88 -0.48
N LEU A 80 5.54 1.83 -1.79
CA LEU A 80 5.27 0.68 -2.64
C LEU A 80 6.58 0.06 -3.15
N ALA A 81 6.52 -1.22 -3.49
CA ALA A 81 7.54 -1.92 -4.26
C ALA A 81 6.89 -2.59 -5.47
N LEU A 82 7.63 -2.65 -6.58
CA LEU A 82 7.25 -3.47 -7.72
C LEU A 82 7.57 -4.92 -7.42
N ASP A 83 6.58 -5.78 -7.57
CA ASP A 83 6.73 -7.21 -7.52
C ASP A 83 6.67 -7.78 -8.95
N TYR A 84 7.83 -8.28 -9.38
CA TYR A 84 8.01 -8.91 -10.69
C TYR A 84 7.76 -10.42 -10.66
N SER A 85 7.54 -11.02 -9.48
CA SER A 85 7.31 -12.45 -9.34
C SER A 85 6.04 -12.91 -10.05
N HIS A 86 5.08 -11.99 -10.28
CA HIS A 86 3.83 -12.24 -11.00
C HIS A 86 3.71 -11.40 -12.28
N ALA A 87 4.85 -10.98 -12.85
CA ALA A 87 4.82 -10.14 -14.02
C ALA A 87 4.33 -10.91 -15.26
N GLU A 88 3.28 -10.40 -15.89
CA GLU A 88 2.78 -10.95 -17.15
C GLU A 88 3.61 -10.37 -18.30
N MET A 89 4.19 -11.24 -19.12
CA MET A 89 4.84 -10.84 -20.37
C MET A 89 3.87 -10.98 -21.54
N LYS A 90 3.80 -9.94 -22.38
CA LYS A 90 3.08 -9.97 -23.65
C LYS A 90 4.03 -9.49 -24.74
N GLU A 91 4.19 -10.28 -25.80
CA GLU A 91 5.07 -9.95 -26.95
C GLU A 91 6.52 -9.63 -26.53
N GLY A 92 7.05 -10.34 -25.53
CA GLY A 92 8.42 -10.14 -25.04
C GLY A 92 8.65 -8.86 -24.21
N ARG A 93 7.58 -8.14 -23.85
CA ARG A 93 7.61 -6.99 -22.94
C ARG A 93 6.80 -7.24 -21.68
N LEU A 94 7.16 -6.57 -20.59
CA LEU A 94 6.39 -6.57 -19.35
C LEU A 94 5.05 -5.88 -19.61
N SER A 95 3.95 -6.65 -19.60
CA SER A 95 2.62 -6.10 -19.82
C SER A 95 1.97 -5.62 -18.52
N ARG A 96 2.24 -6.35 -17.43
CA ARG A 96 1.76 -6.05 -16.08
C ARG A 96 2.78 -6.43 -15.03
N SER A 97 2.77 -5.70 -13.94
CA SER A 97 3.53 -6.02 -12.73
C SER A 97 2.65 -5.72 -11.52
N ALA A 98 2.86 -6.44 -10.44
CA ALA A 98 2.16 -6.14 -9.20
C ALA A 98 2.89 -5.00 -8.47
N VAL A 99 2.14 -4.16 -7.77
CA VAL A 99 2.68 -3.32 -6.70
C VAL A 99 2.20 -3.85 -5.37
N SER A 100 3.10 -3.87 -4.40
CA SER A 100 2.84 -4.30 -3.03
C SER A 100 3.31 -3.23 -2.05
N LEU A 101 2.69 -3.18 -0.87
CA LEU A 101 3.14 -2.30 0.19
C LEU A 101 4.48 -2.79 0.76
N THR A 102 5.40 -1.86 0.97
CA THR A 102 6.58 -2.12 1.79
C THR A 102 6.24 -2.08 3.28
N ALA A 103 7.18 -2.47 4.15
CA ALA A 103 7.03 -2.28 5.59
C ALA A 103 6.72 -0.81 5.96
N LYS A 104 7.35 0.15 5.28
CA LYS A 104 7.09 1.58 5.47
C LYS A 104 5.68 1.96 5.01
N GLY A 105 5.23 1.41 3.88
CA GLY A 105 3.87 1.59 3.40
C GLY A 105 2.83 1.04 4.36
N PHE A 106 3.08 -0.12 4.97
CA PHE A 106 2.20 -0.66 6.01
C PHE A 106 2.09 0.25 7.23
N GLU A 107 3.20 0.75 7.76
CA GLU A 107 3.17 1.68 8.88
C GLU A 107 2.40 2.96 8.54
N MET A 108 2.52 3.44 7.31
CA MET A 108 1.77 4.58 6.82
C MET A 108 0.27 4.29 6.76
N ILE A 109 -0.13 3.16 6.17
CA ILE A 109 -1.53 2.74 6.08
C ILE A 109 -2.14 2.52 7.46
N GLU A 110 -1.42 1.87 8.38
CA GLU A 110 -1.90 1.68 9.76
C GLU A 110 -2.10 3.03 10.44
N ARG A 111 -1.15 3.97 10.30
CA ARG A 111 -1.33 5.32 10.84
C ARG A 111 -2.52 6.04 10.20
N MET A 112 -2.78 5.83 8.92
CA MET A 112 -3.94 6.40 8.23
C MET A 112 -5.25 5.83 8.80
N VAL A 113 -5.38 4.50 8.89
CA VAL A 113 -6.57 3.83 9.44
C VAL A 113 -6.79 4.20 10.90
N ARG A 114 -5.73 4.21 11.72
CA ARG A 114 -5.81 4.61 13.14
C ARG A 114 -6.08 6.10 13.35
N ALA A 115 -5.78 6.94 12.35
CA ALA A 115 -5.95 8.39 12.44
C ALA A 115 -7.26 8.91 11.79
N GLU A 116 -8.04 8.06 11.12
CA GLU A 116 -9.41 8.39 10.71
C GLU A 116 -10.43 8.02 11.81
N PRO A 117 -11.42 8.88 12.09
CA PRO A 117 -12.46 8.64 13.08
C PRO A 117 -13.63 7.84 12.46
N LEU A 118 -14.23 6.93 13.24
CA LEU A 118 -15.56 6.35 12.96
C LEU A 118 -16.62 7.43 12.73
#